data_AF-A0A2N3C128-F1
#
_entry.id   AF-A0A2N3C128-F1
#
_cell.length_a   1.000
_cell.length_b   1.000
_cell.length_c   1.000
_cell.angle_alpha   90.00
_cell.angle_beta   90.00
_cell.angle_gamma   90.00
#
_symmetry.space_group_name_H-M   'P 1'
#
loop_
_entity.id
_entity.type
_entity.pdbx_description
1 polymer ?
#
loop_
_entity_poly.entity_id
_entity_poly.type
_entity_poly.pdbx_seq_one_letter_code
_entity_poly.pdbx_strand_id
1 'polypeptide(L)' 'MARPKASRQSSLADVREKDDRQKDYYGMLAVRLEGLLEDIEKRGVPPEDDLVERLRALHAEVRGQAGKTG' A
#
# COMPACT_ATOMS: atom_id res chain seq x y z
N MET A 1 31.45 12.03 -30.67
CA MET A 1 30.42 11.09 -30.15
C MET A 1 31.01 10.47 -28.88
N ALA A 2 30.37 10.30 -27.73
CA ALA A 2 28.97 10.08 -27.41
C ALA A 2 28.62 10.60 -25.99
N ARG A 3 27.32 10.85 -25.78
CA ARG A 3 26.68 11.31 -24.54
C ARG A 3 26.91 10.35 -23.35
N PRO A 4 26.95 10.85 -22.10
CA PRO A 4 27.02 10.00 -20.92
C PRO A 4 25.67 9.28 -20.73
N LYS A 5 25.61 7.99 -21.08
CA LYS A 5 24.40 7.15 -20.90
C LYS A 5 24.27 6.58 -19.48
N ALA A 6 25.29 6.70 -18.63
CA ALA A 6 25.31 6.09 -17.30
C ALA A 6 24.36 6.76 -16.29
N SER A 7 24.18 8.09 -16.36
CA SER A 7 23.44 8.84 -15.34
C SER A 7 21.92 8.62 -15.35
N ARG A 8 21.33 8.10 -16.44
CA ARG A 8 19.88 7.84 -16.50
C ARG A 8 19.52 6.45 -15.98
N GLN A 9 20.46 5.50 -16.03
CA GLN A 9 20.20 4.11 -15.71
C GLN A 9 20.25 3.86 -14.20
N SER A 10 21.10 4.59 -13.45
CA SER A 10 21.06 4.56 -11.98
C SER A 10 19.78 5.20 -11.45
N SER A 11 19.41 6.40 -11.93
CA SER A 11 18.19 7.08 -11.48
C SER A 11 16.91 6.29 -11.73
N LEU A 12 16.84 5.48 -12.79
CA LEU A 12 15.69 4.59 -13.05
C LEU A 12 15.66 3.38 -12.11
N ALA A 13 16.81 2.85 -11.72
CA ALA A 13 16.91 1.75 -10.75
C ALA A 13 16.55 2.24 -9.34
N ASP A 14 17.04 3.41 -8.94
CA ASP A 14 16.71 4.06 -7.66
C ASP A 14 15.21 4.39 -7.52
N VAL A 15 14.55 4.75 -8.63
CA VAL A 15 13.09 4.99 -8.64
C VAL A 15 12.32 3.68 -8.50
N ARG A 16 12.68 2.65 -9.27
CA ARG A 16 12.04 1.32 -9.18
C ARG A 16 12.18 0.70 -7.79
N GLU A 17 13.36 0.78 -7.18
CA GLU A 17 13.58 0.26 -5.84
C GLU A 17 12.73 0.99 -4.78
N LYS A 18 12.48 2.30 -4.96
CA LYS A 18 11.58 3.05 -4.08
C LYS A 18 10.11 2.68 -4.30
N ASP A 19 9.71 2.48 -5.56
CA ASP A 19 8.35 2.07 -5.91
C ASP A 19 8.04 0.66 -5.38
N ASP A 20 9.01 -0.26 -5.47
CA ASP A 20 8.90 -1.62 -4.93
C ASP A 20 8.81 -1.60 -3.39
N ARG A 21 9.66 -0.83 -2.71
CA ARG A 21 9.58 -0.66 -1.24
C ARG A 21 8.26 -0.04 -0.79
N GLN A 22 7.75 0.92 -1.55
CA GLN A 22 6.46 1.57 -1.27
C GLN A 22 5.31 0.58 -1.46
N LYS A 23 5.36 -0.24 -2.50
CA LYS A 23 4.39 -1.30 -2.75
C LYS A 23 4.38 -2.35 -1.64
N ASP A 24 5.55 -2.82 -1.22
CA ASP A 24 5.69 -3.77 -0.12
C ASP A 24 5.14 -3.20 1.20
N TYR A 25 5.43 -1.91 1.47
CA TYR A 25 4.92 -1.22 2.64
C TYR A 25 3.38 -1.15 2.66
N TYR A 26 2.76 -0.69 1.56
CA TYR A 26 1.31 -0.63 1.48
C TYR A 26 0.66 -2.02 1.43
N GLY A 27 1.33 -3.01 0.85
CA GLY A 27 0.90 -4.41 0.89
C GLY A 27 0.83 -4.95 2.33
N MET A 28 1.89 -4.73 3.12
CA MET A 28 1.90 -5.12 4.54
C MET A 28 0.80 -4.40 5.33
N LEU A 29 0.59 -3.10 5.08
CA LEU A 29 -0.43 -2.32 5.76
C LEU A 29 -1.85 -2.81 5.43
N ALA A 30 -2.10 -3.20 4.17
CA ALA A 30 -3.39 -3.77 3.75
C ALA A 30 -3.69 -5.07 4.52
N VAL A 31 -2.73 -6.00 4.58
CA VAL A 31 -2.89 -7.28 5.30
C VAL A 31 -3.17 -7.05 6.79
N ARG A 32 -2.49 -6.10 7.43
CA ARG A 32 -2.75 -5.76 8.84
C ARG A 32 -4.15 -5.19 9.06
N LEU A 33 -4.61 -4.32 8.16
CA LEU A 33 -5.95 -3.74 8.24
C LEU A 33 -7.04 -4.78 8.00
N GLU A 34 -6.83 -5.71 7.05
CA GLU A 34 -7.72 -6.84 6.82
C GLU A 34 -7.87 -7.70 8.07
N GLY A 35 -6.77 -8.13 8.68
CA GLY A 35 -6.81 -8.93 9.92
C GLY A 35 -7.47 -8.19 11.09
N LEU A 36 -7.26 -6.86 11.22
CA LEU A 36 -7.93 -6.04 12.22
C LEU A 36 -9.45 -6.02 12.01
N LEU A 37 -9.90 -5.85 10.77
CA LEU A 37 -11.33 -5.85 10.42
C LEU A 37 -11.98 -7.21 10.71
N GLU A 38 -11.30 -8.32 10.42
CA GLU A 38 -11.77 -9.67 10.77
C GLU A 38 -11.89 -9.87 12.29
N ASP A 39 -10.92 -9.39 13.06
CA ASP A 39 -10.95 -9.50 14.52
C ASP A 39 -12.06 -8.65 15.14
N ILE A 40 -12.34 -7.49 14.57
CA ILE A 40 -13.46 -6.63 14.93
C ILE A 40 -14.80 -7.33 14.66
N GLU A 41 -14.92 -7.98 13.48
CA GLU A 41 -16.10 -8.77 13.12
C GLU A 41 -16.32 -9.93 14.09
N LYS A 42 -15.26 -10.68 14.43
CA LYS A 42 -15.31 -11.77 15.43
C LYS A 42 -15.73 -11.29 16.82
N ARG A 43 -15.42 -10.04 17.18
CA ARG A 43 -15.82 -9.41 18.45
C ARG A 43 -17.28 -8.92 18.44
N GLY A 44 -17.97 -9.01 17.30
CA GLY A 44 -19.38 -8.62 17.16
C GLY A 44 -19.60 -7.10 17.12
N VAL A 45 -18.58 -6.33 16.73
CA VAL A 45 -18.75 -4.88 16.52
C VAL A 45 -19.66 -4.68 15.30
N PRO A 46 -20.69 -3.83 15.39
CA PRO A 46 -21.59 -3.58 14.27
C PRO A 46 -20.81 -3.09 13.04
N PRO A 47 -21.15 -3.54 11.83
CA PRO A 47 -20.52 -3.05 10.60
C PRO A 47 -20.81 -1.58 10.31
N GLU A 48 -21.86 -1.03 10.93
CA GLU A 48 -22.31 0.36 10.85
C GLU A 48 -21.61 1.27 11.86
N ASP A 49 -20.72 0.71 12.68
CA ASP A 49 -19.92 1.50 13.61
C ASP A 49 -18.98 2.44 12.83
N ASP A 50 -19.02 3.73 13.15
CA ASP A 50 -18.24 4.78 12.48
C ASP A 50 -16.74 4.44 12.38
N LEU A 51 -16.18 3.76 13.38
CA LEU A 51 -14.78 3.35 13.36
C LEU A 51 -14.54 2.22 12.35
N VAL A 52 -15.48 1.29 12.25
CA VAL A 52 -15.43 0.18 11.28
C VAL A 52 -15.54 0.71 9.85
N GLU A 53 -16.43 1.65 9.59
CA GLU A 53 -16.54 2.30 8.29
C GLU A 53 -15.24 3.03 7.90
N ARG A 54 -14.65 3.79 8.83
CA ARG A 54 -13.37 4.47 8.60
C ARG A 54 -12.22 3.50 8.35
N LEU A 55 -12.17 2.39 9.07
CA LEU A 55 -11.15 1.35 8.87
C LEU A 55 -11.32 0.66 7.50
N ARG A 56 -12.56 0.41 7.06
CA ARG A 56 -12.83 -0.13 5.73
C ARG A 56 -12.44 0.85 4.62
N ALA A 57 -12.75 2.13 4.78
CA ALA A 57 -12.32 3.18 3.85
C ALA A 57 -10.79 3.25 3.76
N LEU A 58 -10.11 3.25 4.91
CA LEU A 58 -8.64 3.24 4.97
C LEU A 58 -8.05 1.99 4.30
N HIS A 59 -8.64 0.81 4.54
CA HIS A 59 -8.20 -0.42 3.90
C HIS A 59 -8.31 -0.35 2.36
N ALA A 60 -9.41 0.21 1.85
CA ALA A 60 -9.60 0.42 0.41
C ALA A 60 -8.56 1.40 -0.18
N GLU A 61 -8.28 2.49 0.52
CA GLU A 61 -7.25 3.46 0.11
C GLU A 61 -5.85 2.83 0.07
N VAL A 62 -5.47 2.12 1.13
CA VAL A 62 -4.16 1.45 1.25
C VAL A 62 -3.99 0.38 0.17
N ARG A 63 -5.03 -0.43 -0.07
CA ARG A 63 -5.02 -1.44 -1.16
C ARG A 63 -4.91 -0.78 -2.53
N GLY A 64 -5.55 0.38 -2.72
CA GLY A 64 -5.41 1.19 -3.92
C GLY A 64 -3.99 1.72 -4.14
N GLN A 65 -3.29 2.11 -3.07
CA GLN A 65 -1.89 2.54 -3.15
C GLN A 65 -0.94 1.38 -3.49
N ALA A 66 -1.18 0.19 -2.94
CA ALA A 66 -0.41 -1.01 -3.28
C ALA A 66 -0.54 -1.43 -4.76
N GLY A 67 -1.64 -1.04 -5.42
CA GLY A 67 -1.90 -1.34 -6.84
C GLY A 67 -1.54 -0.23 -7.84
N LYS A 68 -1.24 1.00 -7.37
CA LYS A 68 -1.04 2.19 -8.24
C LYS A 68 0.41 2.42 -8.68
N THR A 69 1.38 1.76 -8.08
CA THR A 69 2.81 1.94 -8.37
C THR A 69 3.35 1.07 -9.50
N GLY A 70 2.49 0.59 -10.40
CA GLY A 70 2.84 -0.27 -11.55
C GLY A 70 2.65 0.41 -12.90
#